data_AF-T1G3Z6-F1
#
_entry.id   AF-T1G3Z6-F1
#
_cell.length_a   1.000
_cell.length_b   1.000
_cell.length_c   1.000
_cell.angle_alpha   90.00
_cell.angle_beta   90.00
_cell.angle_gamma   90.00
#
_symmetry.space_group_name_H-M   'P 1'
#
loop_
_entity.id
_entity.type
_entity.pdbx_description
1 polymer ?
#
loop_
_entity_poly.entity_id
_entity_poly.type
_entity_poly.pdbx_seq_one_letter_code
_entity_poly.pdbx_strand_id
1 'polypeptide(L)' 'QVLQCVYGSVCALLFSMYLVFDTQLLMGDKSNRISEEEYIYAALQLYLDMVQIFLAILQIAGAVKN' A
#
# COMPACT_ATOMS: atom_id res chain seq x y z
N GLN A 1 -9.74 -19.70 -11.03
CA GLN A 1 -10.19 -19.59 -9.63
C GLN A 1 -9.07 -19.79 -8.61
N VAL A 2 -8.62 -21.01 -8.26
CA VAL A 2 -7.59 -21.19 -7.20
C VAL A 2 -6.27 -20.49 -7.53
N LEU A 3 -5.75 -20.64 -8.75
CA LEU A 3 -4.49 -20.00 -9.18
C LEU A 3 -4.58 -18.45 -9.16
N GLN A 4 -5.73 -17.89 -9.54
CA GLN A 4 -5.98 -16.44 -9.49
C GLN A 4 -6.10 -15.93 -8.05
N CYS A 5 -6.73 -16.71 -7.16
CA CYS A 5 -6.78 -16.39 -5.73
C CYS A 5 -5.38 -16.38 -5.12
N VAL A 6 -4.55 -17.39 -5.43
CA VAL A 6 -3.17 -17.46 -4.94
C VAL A 6 -2.34 -16.29 -5.45
N TYR A 7 -2.40 -16.00 -6.75
CA TYR A 7 -1.70 -14.86 -7.35
C TYR A 7 -2.14 -13.53 -6.74
N GLY A 8 -3.45 -13.33 -6.60
CA GLY A 8 -4.01 -12.14 -5.96
C GLY A 8 -3.59 -11.98 -4.50
N SER A 9 -3.63 -13.06 -3.73
CA SER A 9 -3.22 -13.06 -2.31
C SER A 9 -1.75 -12.70 -2.13
N VAL A 10 -0.88 -13.22 -3.00
CA VAL A 10 0.55 -12.90 -3.00
C VAL A 10 0.79 -11.43 -3.38
N CYS A 11 0.11 -10.92 -4.40
CA CYS A 11 0.17 -9.50 -4.75
C CYS A 11 -0.28 -8.60 -3.59
N ALA A 12 -1.41 -8.92 -2.93
CA ALA A 12 -1.92 -8.14 -1.81
C ALA A 12 -0.95 -8.12 -0.61
N LEU A 13 -0.31 -9.25 -0.30
CA LEU A 13 0.71 -9.33 0.75
C LEU A 13 1.96 -8.52 0.40
N LEU A 14 2.43 -8.58 -0.85
CA LEU A 14 3.59 -7.81 -1.31
C LEU A 14 3.33 -6.30 -1.23
N PHE A 15 2.19 -5.82 -1.72
CA PHE A 15 1.82 -4.40 -1.62
C PHE A 15 1.66 -3.95 -0.16
N SER A 16 1.11 -4.80 0.71
CA SER A 16 0.98 -4.49 2.14
C SER A 16 2.35 -4.36 2.81
N MET A 17 3.31 -5.24 2.50
CA MET A 17 4.68 -5.13 3.00
C MET A 17 5.40 -3.89 2.45
N TYR A 18 5.16 -3.54 1.19
CA TYR A 18 5.71 -2.33 0.56
C TYR A 18 5.22 -1.06 1.29
N LEU A 19 3.93 -0.99 1.63
CA LEU A 19 3.34 0.11 2.42
C LEU A 19 3.98 0.23 3.81
N VAL A 20 4.25 -0.90 4.47
CA VAL A 20 4.95 -0.91 5.77
C VAL A 20 6.37 -0.38 5.63
N PHE A 21 7.05 -0.70 4.53
CA PHE A 21 8.39 -0.17 4.26
C PHE A 21 8.36 1.34 3.96
N ASP A 22 7.44 1.80 3.11
CA ASP A 22 7.31 3.22 2.76
C ASP A 22 6.88 4.07 3.97
N THR A 23 5.97 3.58 4.81
CA THR A 23 5.65 4.26 6.08
C THR A 23 6.86 4.36 7.00
N GLN A 24 7.67 3.31 7.13
CA GLN A 24 8.88 3.35 7.95
C GLN A 24 9.93 4.30 7.37
N LEU A 25 10.06 4.39 6.05
CA LEU A 25 10.97 5.35 5.41
C LEU A 25 10.51 6.80 5.62
N LEU A 26 9.20 7.04 5.52
CA LEU A 26 8.60 8.38 5.68
C LEU A 26 8.49 8.82 7.15
N MET A 27 8.39 7.89 8.11
CA MET A 27 8.14 8.20 9.53
C MET A 27 9.23 7.73 10.51
N GLY A 28 10.24 6.98 10.06
CA GLY A 28 11.19 6.26 10.91
C GLY A 28 12.28 7.11 11.55
N ASP A 29 12.65 8.26 10.96
CA ASP A 29 13.65 9.17 11.54
C ASP A 29 13.01 10.51 11.92
N LYS A 30 12.39 10.57 13.10
CA LYS A 30 11.69 11.76 13.62
C LYS A 30 12.59 12.76 14.35
N SER A 31 13.91 12.73 14.16
CA SER A 31 14.80 13.68 14.85
C SER A 31 14.93 15.04 14.16
N ASN A 32 14.60 15.15 12.87
CA ASN A 32 14.64 16.41 12.14
C ASN A 32 13.23 16.92 11.81
N ARG A 33 13.05 18.23 11.96
CA ARG A 33 11.82 18.97 11.70
C ARG A 33 11.51 18.88 10.21
N ILE A 34 10.76 17.86 9.80
CA ILE A 34 10.28 17.68 8.42
C ILE A 34 9.52 18.96 8.02
N SER A 35 9.84 19.50 6.85
CA SER A 35 9.15 20.69 6.33
C SER A 35 7.67 20.36 6.11
N GLU A 36 6.77 21.34 6.30
CA GLU A 36 5.32 21.13 6.10
C GLU A 36 5.02 20.59 4.69
N GLU A 37 5.81 20.98 3.69
CA GLU A 37 5.71 20.49 2.31
C GLU A 37 6.09 19.00 2.17
N GLU A 38 7.14 18.55 2.87
CA GLU A 38 7.54 17.14 2.88
C GLU A 38 6.48 16.28 3.57
N TYR A 39 5.82 16.81 4.61
CA TYR A 39 4.73 16.10 5.28
C TYR A 39 3.52 15.92 4.35
N ILE A 40 3.15 16.96 3.59
CA ILE A 40 2.07 16.88 2.60
C ILE A 40 2.42 15.88 1.50
N TYR A 41 3.66 15.91 1.00
CA TYR A 41 4.13 14.96 -0.01
C TYR A 41 4.12 13.51 0.50
N ALA A 42 4.61 13.27 1.71
CA ALA A 42 4.60 11.96 2.36
C ALA A 42 3.16 11.42 2.53
N ALA A 43 2.24 12.28 2.98
CA ALA A 43 0.84 11.93 3.14
C ALA A 43 0.17 11.62 1.80
N LEU A 44 0.50 12.36 0.74
CA LEU A 44 0.01 12.11 -0.62
C LEU A 44 0.50 10.76 -1.16
N GLN A 45 1.78 10.45 -0.97
CA GLN A 45 2.38 9.17 -1.40
C GLN A 45 1.68 8.00 -0.71
N LEU A 46 1.55 8.08 0.63
CA LEU A 46 0.83 7.08 1.44
C LEU A 46 -0.62 6.88 1.01
N TYR A 47 -1.30 7.96 0.62
CA TYR A 47 -2.66 7.89 0.11
C TYR A 47 -2.73 7.11 -1.20
N LEU A 48 -1.82 7.37 -2.15
CA LEU A 48 -1.77 6.67 -3.42
C LEU A 48 -1.51 5.16 -3.23
N ASP A 49 -0.60 4.80 -2.32
CA ASP A 49 -0.31 3.40 -2.01
C ASP A 49 -1.52 2.68 -1.38
N MET A 50 -2.26 3.36 -0.48
CA MET A 50 -3.51 2.85 0.09
C MET A 50 -4.57 2.58 -0.99
N VAL A 51 -4.73 3.50 -1.96
CA VAL A 51 -5.68 3.34 -3.07
C VAL A 51 -5.32 2.14 -3.93
N GLN A 52 -4.04 1.90 -4.21
CA GLN A 52 -3.60 0.74 -4.98
C GLN A 52 -3.89 -0.59 -4.28
N ILE A 53 -3.63 -0.67 -2.97
CA ILE A 53 -3.97 -1.86 -2.18
C ILE A 53 -5.50 -2.10 -2.21
N PHE A 54 -6.30 -1.05 -2.04
CA PHE A 54 -7.76 -1.17 -2.09
C PHE A 54 -8.26 -1.70 -3.44
N LEU A 55 -7.72 -1.19 -4.55
CA LEU A 55 -8.08 -1.67 -5.89
C LEU A 55 -7.65 -3.12 -6.13
N ALA A 56 -6.48 -3.52 -5.65
CA ALA A 56 -6.02 -4.91 -5.71
C ALA A 56 -6.96 -5.84 -4.94
N ILE A 57 -7.39 -5.44 -3.74
CA ILE A 57 -8.37 -6.22 -2.94
C ILE A 57 -9.71 -6.32 -3.69
N LEU A 58 -10.20 -5.24 -4.30
CA LEU A 58 -11.44 -5.27 -5.08
C LEU A 58 -11.37 -6.21 -6.29
N GLN A 59 -10.23 -6.24 -7.00
CA GLN A 59 -10.03 -7.18 -8.11
C GLN A 59 -10.08 -8.64 -7.62
N ILE A 60 -9.44 -8.93 -6.48
CA ILE A 60 -9.46 -10.27 -5.88
C ILE A 60 -10.88 -10.64 -5.45
N ALA A 61 -11.58 -9.73 -4.77
CA ALA A 61 -12.95 -9.96 -4.32
C ALA A 61 -13.91 -10.20 -5.49
N GLY A 62 -13.76 -9.47 -6.60
CA GLY A 62 -14.51 -9.69 -7.84
C GLY A 62 -14.18 -11.05 -8.48
N ALA A 63 -12.91 -11.44 -8.51
CA ALA A 63 -12.47 -12.72 -9.07
C ALA A 63 -12.91 -13.94 -8.23
N VAL A 64 -13.11 -13.78 -6.93
CA VAL A 64 -13.65 -14.85 -6.04
C VAL A 64 -15.15 -15.04 -6.24
N LYS A 65 -15.88 -13.99 -6.62
CA LYS A 65 -17.34 -14.01 -6.79
C LYS A 65 -17.81 -14.63 -8.12
N ASN A 66 -16.91 -14.78 -9.11
CA ASN A 66 -17.18 -15.34 -10.45
C ASN A 66 -16.53 -16.71 -10.65
#